data_AF-A0A4V6Y0X6-F1
#
_entry.id   AF-A0A4V6Y0X6-F1
#
_cell.length_a   1.000
_cell.length_b   1.000
_cell.length_c   1.000
_cell.angle_alpha   90.00
_cell.angle_beta   90.00
_cell.angle_gamma   90.00
#
_symmetry.space_group_name_H-M   'P 1'
#
loop_
_entity.id
_entity.type
_entity.pdbx_description
1 polymer ?
#
loop_
_entity_poly.entity_id
_entity_poly.type
_entity_poly.pdbx_seq_one_letter_code
_entity_poly.pdbx_strand_id
1 'polypeptide(L)'
;MGIVVYGYQIIPGDDEDLHFATTLEACMKDASDLLKDLRNDPEVSPTEFGARAVYECTLKMPDPATLVAFLNEHTEAIENCIMDRKLVTVVGN
;
A
#
# COMPACT_ATOMS: atom_id res chain seq x y z
N MET A 1 -6.75 18.37 -9.58
CA MET A 1 -7.03 18.14 -8.16
C MET A 1 -6.77 16.66 -7.92
N GLY A 2 -5.81 16.32 -7.06
CA GLY A 2 -5.48 14.93 -6.75
C GLY A 2 -6.21 14.45 -5.51
N ILE A 3 -6.30 13.13 -5.34
CA ILE A 3 -6.72 12.49 -4.09
C ILE A 3 -5.48 12.01 -3.34
N VAL A 4 -5.51 12.06 -2.02
CA VAL A 4 -4.45 11.50 -1.18
C VAL A 4 -4.95 10.18 -0.59
N VAL A 5 -4.14 9.15 -0.71
CA VAL A 5 -4.32 7.84 -0.07
C VAL A 5 -3.02 7.42 0.58
N TYR A 6 -3.07 6.42 1.45
CA TYR A 6 -1.92 5.93 2.19
C TYR A 6 -1.74 4.44 1.91
N GLY A 7 -0.52 4.02 1.58
CA GLY A 7 -0.20 2.64 1.24
C GLY A 7 0.91 2.09 2.12
N TYR A 8 0.75 0.88 2.68
CA TYR A 8 1.79 0.21 3.44
C TYR A 8 2.30 -1.06 2.73
N GLN A 9 3.56 -1.41 2.94
CA GLN A 9 4.17 -2.61 2.34
C GLN A 9 3.57 -3.90 2.90
N ILE A 10 3.06 -4.78 2.05
CA ILE A 10 2.53 -6.10 2.46
C ILE A 10 3.67 -7.11 2.69
N ILE A 11 4.81 -6.94 2.01
CA ILE A 11 6.06 -7.67 2.26
C ILE A 11 7.15 -6.66 2.68
N PRO A 12 7.93 -6.91 3.76
CA PRO A 12 8.88 -5.90 4.24
C PRO A 12 9.94 -5.60 3.18
N GLY A 13 10.12 -4.33 2.83
CA GLY A 13 11.09 -3.91 1.82
C GLY A 13 10.61 -4.05 0.36
N ASP A 14 9.36 -4.47 0.14
CA ASP A 14 8.73 -4.52 -1.18
C ASP A 14 7.83 -3.29 -1.40
N ASP A 15 8.14 -2.52 -2.44
CA ASP A 15 7.43 -1.28 -2.81
C ASP A 15 6.47 -1.45 -3.99
N GLU A 16 6.37 -2.67 -4.54
CA GLU A 16 5.45 -3.02 -5.63
C GLU A 16 4.06 -3.33 -5.05
N ASP A 17 4.00 -4.23 -4.06
CA ASP A 17 2.75 -4.67 -3.45
C ASP A 17 2.40 -3.91 -2.16
N LEU A 18 1.58 -2.87 -2.31
CA LEU A 18 1.09 -2.03 -1.21
C LEU A 18 -0.40 -2.25 -0.93
N HIS A 19 -0.77 -2.25 0.35
CA HIS A 19 -2.17 -2.19 0.78
C HIS A 19 -2.57 -0.75 1.10
N PHE A 20 -3.70 -0.28 0.56
CA PHE A 20 -4.11 1.13 0.61
C PHE A 20 -5.31 1.41 1.50
N ALA A 21 -5.29 2.56 2.19
CA ALA A 21 -6.41 3.15 2.91
C ALA A 21 -6.54 4.66 2.62
N THR A 22 -7.71 5.23 2.91
CA THR A 22 -8.00 6.65 2.64
C THR A 22 -7.46 7.61 3.71
N THR A 23 -7.05 7.11 4.87
CA THR A 23 -6.45 7.90 5.95
C THR A 23 -5.19 7.22 6.49
N LEU A 24 -4.26 8.03 7.00
CA LEU A 24 -3.03 7.52 7.60
C LEU A 24 -3.32 6.62 8.81
N GLU A 25 -4.28 7.01 9.64
CA GLU A 25 -4.69 6.25 10.82
C GLU A 25 -5.20 4.85 10.46
N ALA A 26 -6.09 4.75 9.46
CA ALA A 26 -6.58 3.46 8.97
C ALA A 26 -5.45 2.61 8.40
N CYS A 27 -4.58 3.20 7.56
CA CYS A 27 -3.44 2.52 6.97
C CYS A 27 -2.48 1.96 8.04
N MET A 28 -2.17 2.75 9.08
CA MET A 28 -1.32 2.32 10.19
C MET A 28 -1.97 1.23 11.04
N LYS A 29 -3.29 1.32 11.27
CA LYS A 29 -4.05 0.28 11.96
C LYS A 29 -3.99 -1.03 11.19
N ASP A 30 -4.27 -1.00 9.90
CA ASP A 30 -4.29 -2.20 9.04
C ASP A 30 -2.89 -2.83 8.96
N ALA A 31 -1.83 -2.03 8.81
CA ALA A 31 -0.45 -2.50 8.86
C ALA A 31 -0.08 -3.17 10.20
N SER A 32 -0.54 -2.60 11.31
CA SER A 32 -0.31 -3.15 12.65
C SER A 32 -1.07 -4.45 12.87
N ASP A 33 -2.28 -4.55 12.33
CA ASP A 33 -3.11 -5.76 12.43
C ASP A 33 -2.52 -6.89 11.58
N LEU A 34 -2.04 -6.60 10.36
CA LEU A 34 -1.28 -7.57 9.55
C LEU A 34 -0.09 -8.13 10.34
N LEU A 35 0.72 -7.28 10.98
CA LEU A 35 1.85 -7.75 11.78
C LEU A 35 1.45 -8.61 12.98
N LYS A 36 0.28 -8.37 13.58
CA LYS A 36 -0.23 -9.23 14.66
C LYS A 36 -0.65 -10.58 14.11
N ASP A 37 -1.35 -10.60 12.98
CA ASP A 37 -1.81 -11.83 12.35
C ASP A 37 -0.63 -12.70 11.93
N LEU A 38 0.37 -12.12 11.25
CA LEU A 38 1.61 -12.81 10.89
C LEU A 38 2.32 -13.41 12.12
N ARG A 39 2.39 -12.70 13.24
CA ARG A 39 3.04 -13.22 14.48
C ARG A 39 2.32 -14.41 15.09
N ASN A 40 1.01 -14.54 14.84
CA ASN A 40 0.20 -15.63 15.35
C ASN A 40 0.20 -16.84 14.41
N ASP A 41 0.74 -16.69 13.19
CA ASP A 41 0.83 -17.75 12.20
C ASP A 41 2.15 -18.54 12.36
N PRO A 42 2.08 -19.85 12.70
CA PRO A 42 3.27 -20.69 12.87
C PRO A 42 3.99 -21.05 11.56
N GLU A 43 3.37 -20.83 10.39
CA GLU A 43 3.97 -21.14 9.08
C GLU A 43 4.73 -19.96 8.47
N VAL A 44 4.58 -18.76 9.02
CA VAL A 44 5.21 -17.53 8.53
C VAL A 44 6.70 -17.46 8.89
N SER A 45 7.52 -17.09 7.91
CA SER A 45 8.97 -16.98 8.09
C SER A 45 9.34 -15.75 8.94
N PRO A 46 10.41 -15.81 9.77
CA PRO A 46 10.93 -14.64 10.50
C PRO A 46 11.26 -13.42 9.61
N THR A 47 11.55 -13.65 8.32
CA THR A 47 11.80 -12.60 7.34
C THR A 47 10.57 -11.74 7.03
N GLU A 48 9.37 -12.24 7.32
CA GLU A 48 8.09 -11.55 7.04
C GLU A 48 7.67 -10.61 8.19
N PHE A 49 8.37 -10.64 9.32
CA PHE A 49 8.15 -9.77 10.48
C PHE A 49 8.90 -8.43 10.41
N GLY A 50 9.55 -8.14 9.28
CA GLY A 50 10.31 -6.92 9.08
C GLY A 50 9.46 -5.65 9.18
N ALA A 51 10.14 -4.52 9.39
CA ALA A 51 9.51 -3.21 9.40
C ALA A 51 8.97 -2.86 8.00
N ARG A 52 7.80 -2.21 7.96
CA ARG A 52 7.01 -1.96 6.76
C ARG A 52 6.88 -0.47 6.54
N ALA A 53 7.33 0.01 5.39
CA ALA A 53 7.13 1.40 5.03
C ALA A 53 5.65 1.73 4.84
N VAL A 54 5.28 2.94 5.21
CA VAL A 54 3.98 3.55 4.92
C VAL A 54 4.20 4.82 4.12
N TYR A 55 3.53 4.89 2.99
CA TYR A 55 3.62 5.96 2.01
C TYR A 55 2.35 6.80 2.00
N GLU A 56 2.51 8.10 1.82
CA GLU A 56 1.48 9.00 1.33
C GLU A 56 1.59 9.06 -0.19
N CYS A 57 0.49 8.75 -0.88
CA CYS A 57 0.41 8.74 -2.33
C CYS A 57 -0.61 9.78 -2.78
N THR A 58 -0.17 10.70 -3.64
CA THR A 58 -1.09 11.63 -4.31
C THR A 58 -1.43 11.10 -5.69
N LEU A 59 -2.71 10.80 -5.95
CA LEU A 59 -3.18 10.29 -7.23
C LEU A 59 -3.95 11.34 -8.01
N LYS A 60 -3.77 11.38 -9.33
CA LYS A 60 -4.74 12.03 -10.24
C LYS A 60 -5.93 11.10 -10.47
N MET A 61 -7.07 11.67 -10.85
CA MET A 61 -8.19 10.86 -11.33
C MET A 61 -7.79 10.13 -12.61
N PRO A 62 -8.08 8.83 -12.74
CA PRO A 62 -7.85 8.10 -13.98
C PRO A 62 -8.74 8.66 -15.08
N ASP A 63 -8.21 8.72 -16.29
CA ASP A 63 -9.00 9.03 -17.48
C ASP A 63 -9.79 7.79 -17.94
N PRO A 64 -10.75 7.93 -18.89
CA PRO A 64 -11.54 6.79 -19.36
C PRO A 64 -10.69 5.64 -19.91
N ALA A 65 -9.55 5.92 -20.55
CA ALA A 65 -8.68 4.88 -21.09
C ALA A 65 -8.00 4.07 -19.99
N THR A 66 -7.53 4.75 -18.94
CA THR A 66 -6.93 4.15 -17.75
C THR A 66 -7.95 3.29 -17.00
N LEU A 67 -9.19 3.78 -16.85
CA LEU A 67 -10.28 3.01 -16.25
C LEU A 67 -10.64 1.77 -17.07
N VAL A 68 -10.72 1.88 -18.40
CA VAL A 68 -10.98 0.75 -19.29
C VAL A 68 -9.86 -0.29 -19.21
N ALA A 69 -8.59 0.13 -19.15
CA ALA A 69 -7.46 -0.79 -18.96
C ALA A 69 -7.58 -1.54 -17.63
N PHE A 70 -7.79 -0.81 -16.52
CA PHE A 70 -7.97 -1.39 -15.19
C PHE A 70 -9.12 -2.40 -15.13
N LEU A 71 -10.28 -2.07 -15.72
CA LEU A 71 -11.45 -2.96 -15.76
C LEU A 71 -11.24 -4.20 -16.64
N ASN A 72 -10.26 -4.18 -17.56
CA ASN A 72 -9.85 -5.34 -18.35
C ASN A 72 -8.60 -6.03 -17.74
N GLU A 73 -8.47 -5.99 -16.41
CA GLU A 73 -7.43 -6.68 -15.64
C GLU A 73 -5.99 -6.16 -15.83
N HIS A 74 -5.80 -5.03 -16.51
CA HIS A 74 -4.52 -4.30 -16.52
C HIS A 74 -4.42 -3.39 -15.30
N THR A 75 -4.36 -4.00 -14.12
CA THR A 75 -4.43 -3.29 -12.84
C THR A 75 -3.28 -2.30 -12.64
N GLU A 76 -2.13 -2.55 -13.24
CA GLU A 76 -0.95 -1.68 -13.28
C GLU A 76 -1.25 -0.32 -13.91
N ALA A 77 -2.31 -0.20 -14.73
CA ALA A 77 -2.70 1.07 -15.32
C ALA A 77 -3.04 2.12 -14.24
N ILE A 78 -3.49 1.71 -13.05
CA ILE A 78 -3.79 2.62 -11.95
C ILE A 78 -2.53 3.26 -11.36
N GLU A 79 -1.36 2.63 -11.50
CA GLU A 79 -0.09 3.19 -11.02
C GLU A 79 0.29 4.45 -11.77
N ASN A 80 -0.11 4.57 -13.05
CA ASN A 80 0.05 5.80 -13.84
C ASN A 80 -0.74 6.99 -13.26
N CYS A 81 -1.63 6.74 -12.30
CA CYS A 81 -2.33 7.79 -11.57
C CYS A 81 -1.50 8.36 -10.41
N ILE A 82 -0.47 7.67 -9.93
CA ILE A 82 0.38 8.15 -8.83
C ILE A 82 1.22 9.34 -9.35
N MET A 83 0.98 10.52 -8.81
CA MET A 83 1.72 11.75 -9.12
C MET A 83 2.90 11.95 -8.17
N ASP A 84 2.74 11.56 -6.91
CA ASP A 84 3.77 11.67 -5.88
C ASP A 84 3.63 10.50 -4.91
N ARG A 85 4.77 10.01 -4.41
CA ARG A 85 4.88 8.96 -3.39
C ARG A 85 5.92 9.40 -2.37
N LYS A 86 5.51 9.51 -1.12
CA LYS A 86 6.36 9.99 -0.03
C LYS A 86 6.32 9.02 1.14
N LEU A 87 7.50 8.58 1.61
CA LEU A 87 7.59 7.84 2.88
C LEU A 87 7.19 8.77 4.04
N VAL A 88 6.17 8.37 4.79
CA VAL A 88 5.66 9.16 5.92
C VAL A 88 5.91 8.52 7.27
N THR A 89 5.95 7.18 7.33
CA THR A 89 6.31 6.46 8.55
C THR A 89 6.72 5.03 8.22
N VAL A 90 7.16 4.30 9.25
CA VAL A 90 7.47 2.88 9.20
C VAL A 90 6.73 2.21 10.35
N VAL A 91 6.06 1.11 10.07
CA VAL A 91 5.38 0.26 11.05
C VAL A 91 6.19 -1.00 11.24
N GLY A 92 6.74 -1.21 12.43
CA GLY A 92 7.58 -2.34 12.78
C GLY A 92 7.76 -2.41 14.29
N ASN A 93 8.35 -3.51 14.78
CA ASN A 93 8.79 -3.58 16.18
C ASN A 93 9.97 -2.65 16.44
#